data_AF-A0A952RGI4-F1
#
_entry.id   AF-A0A952RGI4-F1
#
_cell.length_a   1.000
_cell.length_b   1.000
_cell.length_c   1.000
_cell.angle_alpha   90.00
_cell.angle_beta   90.00
_cell.angle_gamma   90.00
#
_symmetry.space_group_name_H-M   'P 1'
#
loop_
_entity.id
_entity.type
_entity.pdbx_description
1 polymer ?
#
loop_
_entity_poly.entity_id
_entity_poly.type
_entity_poly.pdbx_seq_one_letter_code
_entity_poly.pdbx_strand_id
1 'polypeptide(L)'
;MSSTPQQLKKALVASGFEVFRTLPTEVVLAERVRENLILDSGVRIAPLEGGRLQVRLVLRAQKADFPNDDDSALFDRVRKLAEPAVAKGFSETSTGVRAVSDPGDASRTIDTFYEVFLSQDVASVEDAVPVLKLALSLEKAVGHHA
;
A
#
# COMPACT_ATOMS: atom_id res chain seq x y z
N MET A 1 -13.11 -22.93 -0.77
CA MET A 1 -11.75 -23.10 -0.20
C MET A 1 -11.01 -21.79 -0.42
N SER A 2 -10.63 -21.07 0.63
CA SER A 2 -9.84 -19.84 0.51
C SER A 2 -8.38 -20.22 0.27
N SER A 3 -7.72 -19.63 -0.74
CA SER A 3 -6.30 -19.85 -1.02
C SER A 3 -5.44 -19.35 0.15
N THR A 4 -4.42 -20.11 0.57
CA THR A 4 -3.50 -19.64 1.61
C THR A 4 -2.54 -18.57 1.05
N PRO A 5 -1.95 -17.68 1.87
CA PRO A 5 -0.96 -16.72 1.39
C PRO A 5 0.25 -17.36 0.70
N GLN A 6 0.65 -18.57 1.09
CA GLN A 6 1.74 -19.30 0.43
C GLN A 6 1.35 -19.78 -0.97
N GLN A 7 0.10 -20.24 -1.15
CA GLN A 7 -0.43 -20.59 -2.48
C GLN A 7 -0.56 -19.35 -3.36
N LEU A 8 -1.05 -18.24 -2.77
CA LEU A 8 -1.18 -16.96 -3.45
C LEU A 8 0.19 -16.41 -3.90
N LYS A 9 1.22 -16.48 -3.03
CA LYS A 9 2.61 -16.14 -3.39
C LYS A 9 3.05 -16.88 -4.65
N LYS A 10 2.84 -18.21 -4.70
CA LYS A 10 3.27 -19.03 -5.85
C LYS A 10 2.59 -18.58 -7.14
N ALA A 11 1.29 -18.27 -7.10
CA ALA A 11 0.53 -17.78 -8.25
C ALA A 11 0.98 -16.39 -8.71
N LEU A 12 1.28 -15.48 -7.77
CA LEU A 12 1.77 -14.13 -8.06
C LEU A 12 3.17 -14.16 -8.72
N VAL A 13 4.08 -14.99 -8.21
CA VAL A 13 5.41 -15.17 -8.81
C VAL A 13 5.29 -15.76 -10.22
N ALA A 14 4.40 -16.74 -10.42
CA ALA A 14 4.12 -17.28 -11.75
C ALA A 14 3.53 -16.22 -12.72
N SER A 15 2.87 -15.19 -12.18
CA SER A 15 2.34 -14.05 -12.93
C SER A 15 3.36 -12.92 -13.14
N GLY A 16 4.61 -13.10 -12.70
CA GLY A 16 5.71 -12.16 -12.90
C GLY A 16 5.86 -11.09 -11.81
N PHE A 17 5.14 -11.20 -10.69
CA PHE A 17 5.32 -10.28 -9.56
C PHE A 17 6.48 -10.70 -8.68
N GLU A 18 7.18 -9.70 -8.14
CA GLU A 18 8.11 -9.90 -7.04
C GLU A 18 7.42 -9.78 -5.70
N VAL A 19 7.67 -10.74 -4.82
CA VAL A 19 7.12 -10.77 -3.46
C VAL A 19 8.20 -10.31 -2.50
N PHE A 20 7.92 -9.22 -1.79
CA PHE A 20 8.79 -8.70 -0.75
C PHE A 20 8.74 -9.58 0.51
N ARG A 21 7.53 -9.82 1.03
CA ARG A 21 7.31 -10.65 2.21
C ARG A 21 5.95 -11.34 2.13
N THR A 22 5.88 -12.52 2.73
CA THR A 22 4.61 -13.21 2.97
C THR A 22 4.32 -13.17 4.47
N LEU A 23 3.16 -12.63 4.82
CA LEU A 23 2.62 -12.59 6.18
C LEU A 23 1.58 -13.72 6.36
N PRO A 24 1.15 -14.01 7.60
CA PRO A 24 0.15 -15.07 7.86
C PRO A 24 -1.19 -14.85 7.15
N THR A 25 -1.52 -13.59 6.81
CA THR A 25 -2.82 -13.20 6.25
C THR A 25 -2.73 -12.55 4.88
N GLU A 26 -1.54 -12.20 4.39
CA GLU A 26 -1.39 -11.44 3.15
C GLU A 26 0.00 -11.61 2.52
N VAL A 27 0.09 -11.25 1.24
CA VAL A 27 1.34 -11.18 0.48
C VAL A 27 1.63 -9.72 0.19
N VAL A 28 2.84 -9.28 0.52
CA VAL A 28 3.34 -7.92 0.24
C VAL A 28 4.21 -7.97 -1.01
N LEU A 29 3.88 -7.15 -2.01
CA LEU A 29 4.63 -7.11 -3.26
C LEU A 29 5.84 -6.18 -3.15
N ALA A 30 6.89 -6.42 -3.92
CA ALA A 30 7.99 -5.48 -4.02
C ALA A 30 7.63 -4.34 -4.98
N GLU A 31 7.81 -3.10 -4.53
CA GLU A 31 7.74 -1.91 -5.38
C GLU A 31 9.13 -1.66 -5.95
N ARG A 32 9.38 -2.07 -7.20
CA ARG A 32 10.69 -1.91 -7.82
C ARG A 32 10.90 -0.45 -8.23
N VAL A 33 11.77 0.31 -7.54
CA VAL A 33 12.62 1.31 -8.19
C VAL A 33 13.99 1.39 -7.48
N ARG A 34 14.95 0.60 -7.98
CA ARG A 34 16.41 0.73 -7.79
C ARG A 34 16.98 0.47 -6.38
N GLU A 35 18.25 0.09 -6.43
CA GLU A 35 19.11 -0.40 -5.36
C GLU A 35 19.08 0.47 -4.10
N ASN A 36 18.85 -0.14 -2.94
CA ASN A 36 19.20 0.38 -1.60
C ASN A 36 18.33 1.45 -0.92
N LEU A 37 16.99 1.37 -0.95
CA LEU A 37 16.18 2.10 0.03
C LEU A 37 15.09 1.20 0.63
N ILE A 38 14.89 1.37 1.94
CA ILE A 38 13.97 0.64 2.82
C ILE A 38 12.59 0.52 2.14
N LEU A 39 12.24 -0.68 1.67
CA LEU A 39 10.98 -0.95 0.95
C LEU A 39 9.79 -0.87 1.91
N ASP A 40 9.18 0.31 2.01
CA ASP A 40 7.83 0.46 2.56
C ASP A 40 6.83 0.20 1.43
N SER A 41 6.56 -1.08 1.16
CA SER A 41 5.59 -1.44 0.13
C SER A 41 4.17 -1.20 0.61
N GLY A 42 3.49 -0.29 -0.09
CA GLY A 42 2.07 -0.01 0.06
C GLY A 42 1.17 -1.00 -0.68
N VAL A 43 1.69 -1.92 -1.50
CA VAL A 43 0.87 -2.85 -2.29
C VAL A 43 0.84 -4.25 -1.69
N ARG A 44 -0.36 -4.72 -1.34
CA ARG A 44 -0.58 -6.02 -0.72
C ARG A 44 -1.77 -6.75 -1.35
N ILE A 45 -1.81 -8.05 -1.17
CA ILE A 45 -2.97 -8.87 -1.55
C ILE A 45 -3.25 -9.94 -0.49
N ALA A 46 -4.51 -10.02 -0.09
CA ALA A 46 -4.98 -10.94 0.93
C ALA A 46 -6.11 -11.83 0.36
N PRO A 47 -6.19 -13.11 0.76
CA PRO A 47 -7.34 -13.93 0.46
C PRO A 47 -8.56 -13.48 1.27
N LEU A 48 -9.74 -13.60 0.67
CA LEU A 48 -11.04 -13.39 1.29
C LEU A 48 -11.84 -14.69 1.34
N GLU A 49 -12.92 -14.67 2.10
CA GLU A 49 -13.92 -15.75 2.06
C GLU A 49 -14.49 -15.94 0.65
N GLY A 50 -14.89 -17.18 0.36
CA GLY A 50 -15.41 -17.55 -0.96
C GLY A 50 -14.35 -17.66 -2.05
N GLY A 51 -13.06 -17.59 -1.73
CA GLY A 51 -11.97 -17.71 -2.70
C GLY A 51 -11.65 -16.43 -3.47
N ARG A 52 -12.34 -15.32 -3.15
CA ARG A 52 -12.01 -13.98 -3.64
C ARG A 52 -10.68 -13.50 -3.04
N LEU A 53 -10.13 -12.43 -3.60
CA LEU A 53 -8.93 -11.77 -3.12
C LEU A 53 -9.23 -10.29 -2.89
N GLN A 54 -8.46 -9.65 -2.04
CA GLN A 54 -8.48 -8.22 -1.80
C GLN A 54 -7.12 -7.64 -2.09
N VAL A 55 -7.04 -6.77 -3.10
CA VAL A 55 -5.88 -5.92 -3.32
C VAL A 55 -5.97 -4.75 -2.35
N ARG A 56 -4.87 -4.44 -1.67
CA ARG A 56 -4.76 -3.36 -0.70
C ARG A 56 -3.66 -2.40 -1.13
N LEU A 57 -3.93 -1.13 -0.95
CA LEU A 57 -3.03 -0.04 -1.30
C LEU A 57 -2.96 0.94 -0.13
N VAL A 58 -1.75 1.27 0.31
CA VAL A 58 -1.50 2.30 1.31
C VAL A 58 -0.83 3.49 0.62
N LEU A 59 -1.42 4.66 0.79
CA LEU A 59 -0.88 5.94 0.33
C LEU A 59 -0.63 6.83 1.55
N ARG A 60 0.35 7.72 1.48
CA ARG A 60 0.71 8.56 2.63
C ARG A 60 1.14 9.97 2.31
N ALA A 61 1.02 10.84 3.30
CA ALA A 61 1.77 12.08 3.42
C ALA A 61 2.67 11.99 4.67
N GLN A 62 3.79 12.71 4.68
CA GLN A 62 4.69 12.77 5.81
C GLN A 62 4.74 14.19 6.38
N LYS A 63 4.67 14.33 7.71
CA LYS A 63 4.50 15.61 8.38
C LYS A 63 5.67 16.56 8.12
N ALA A 64 6.89 16.01 8.02
CA ALA A 64 8.09 16.78 7.72
C ALA A 64 8.00 17.56 6.40
N ASP A 65 7.28 17.06 5.40
CA ASP A 65 7.13 17.74 4.11
C ASP A 65 6.13 18.90 4.16
N PHE A 66 5.21 18.88 5.12
CA PHE A 66 4.15 19.88 5.26
C PHE A 66 4.05 20.36 6.72
N PRO A 67 5.07 21.07 7.22
CA PRO A 67 5.16 21.44 8.64
C PRO A 67 4.00 22.32 9.11
N ASN A 68 3.42 23.12 8.21
CA ASN A 68 2.34 24.06 8.52
C ASN A 68 0.92 23.49 8.35
N ASP A 69 0.78 22.34 7.70
CA ASP A 69 -0.53 21.73 7.45
C ASP A 69 -1.05 21.04 8.72
N ASP A 70 -2.35 21.11 8.97
CA ASP A 70 -2.96 20.28 10.01
C ASP A 70 -3.23 18.85 9.50
N ASP A 71 -3.65 17.98 10.41
CA ASP A 71 -3.94 16.58 10.12
C ASP A 71 -4.98 16.41 9.02
N SER A 72 -5.98 17.29 8.96
CA SER A 72 -7.04 17.23 7.93
C SER A 72 -6.46 17.54 6.56
N ALA A 73 -5.67 18.61 6.44
CA ALA A 73 -5.01 18.99 5.20
C ALA A 73 -4.06 17.88 4.71
N LEU A 74 -3.37 17.20 5.63
CA LEU A 74 -2.53 16.05 5.29
C LEU A 74 -3.35 14.91 4.70
N PHE A 75 -4.47 14.52 5.32
CA PHE A 75 -5.35 13.48 4.75
C PHE A 75 -5.95 13.89 3.40
N ASP A 76 -6.33 15.15 3.22
CA ASP A 76 -6.89 15.63 1.96
C ASP A 76 -5.88 15.55 0.82
N ARG A 77 -4.58 15.81 1.09
CA ARG A 77 -3.51 15.57 0.11
C ARG A 77 -3.38 14.10 -0.28
N VAL A 78 -3.47 13.19 0.70
CA VAL A 78 -3.40 11.75 0.42
C VAL A 78 -4.62 11.28 -0.37
N ARG A 79 -5.81 11.80 -0.05
CA ARG A 79 -7.03 11.50 -0.84
C ARG A 79 -6.94 12.01 -2.26
N LYS A 80 -6.35 13.19 -2.46
CA LYS A 80 -6.07 13.70 -3.81
C LYS A 80 -5.09 12.79 -4.57
N LEU A 81 -4.05 12.29 -3.90
CA LEU A 81 -3.14 11.28 -4.46
C LEU A 81 -3.87 9.96 -4.80
N ALA A 82 -4.92 9.61 -4.04
CA ALA A 82 -5.71 8.40 -4.23
C ALA A 82 -6.67 8.44 -5.42
N GLU A 83 -6.99 9.62 -5.97
CA GLU A 83 -7.99 9.79 -7.04
C GLU A 83 -7.79 8.81 -8.23
N PRO A 84 -6.57 8.57 -8.76
CA PRO A 84 -6.38 7.61 -9.84
C PRO A 84 -6.72 6.17 -9.45
N ALA A 85 -6.48 5.77 -8.20
CA ALA A 85 -6.86 4.44 -7.69
C ALA A 85 -8.38 4.34 -7.54
N VAL A 86 -9.02 5.36 -6.96
CA VAL A 86 -10.47 5.41 -6.76
C VAL A 86 -11.21 5.36 -8.10
N ALA A 87 -10.73 6.11 -9.10
CA ALA A 87 -11.26 6.06 -10.46
C ALA A 87 -11.16 4.69 -11.14
N LYS A 88 -10.36 3.77 -10.58
CA LYS A 88 -10.15 2.40 -11.07
C LYS A 88 -10.79 1.32 -10.18
N GLY A 89 -11.58 1.72 -9.20
CA GLY A 89 -12.41 0.82 -8.40
C GLY A 89 -11.89 0.54 -6.99
N PHE A 90 -10.81 1.20 -6.56
CA PHE A 90 -10.44 1.17 -5.14
C PHE A 90 -11.40 2.01 -4.30
N SER A 91 -11.66 1.55 -3.08
CA SER A 91 -12.43 2.29 -2.06
C SER A 91 -11.58 2.54 -0.82
N GLU A 92 -11.70 3.73 -0.22
CA GLU A 92 -11.11 4.04 1.08
C GLU A 92 -11.77 3.19 2.16
N THR A 93 -10.94 2.49 2.94
CA THR A 93 -11.40 1.61 4.02
C THR A 93 -11.10 2.19 5.40
N SER A 94 -9.99 2.91 5.54
CA SER A 94 -9.61 3.57 6.79
C SER A 94 -8.51 4.61 6.57
N THR A 95 -8.27 5.40 7.61
CA THR A 95 -7.10 6.28 7.74
C THR A 95 -6.23 5.84 8.92
N GLY A 96 -4.98 6.25 8.95
CA GLY A 96 -4.07 5.99 10.07
C GLY A 96 -3.05 7.11 10.27
N VAL A 97 -2.61 7.29 11.51
CA VAL A 97 -1.49 8.17 11.86
C VAL A 97 -0.40 7.29 12.48
N ARG A 98 0.79 7.31 11.89
CA ARG A 98 1.91 6.46 12.30
C ARG A 98 3.14 7.30 12.60
N ALA A 99 3.57 7.27 13.86
CA ALA A 99 4.87 7.82 14.24
C ALA A 99 6.00 6.99 13.64
N VAL A 100 7.00 7.68 13.09
CA VAL A 100 8.25 7.09 12.63
C VAL A 100 9.28 7.32 13.73
N SER A 101 9.69 6.26 14.42
CA SER A 101 10.69 6.34 15.48
C SER A 101 12.11 6.35 14.93
N ASP A 102 13.02 6.98 15.67
CA ASP A 102 14.46 6.91 15.41
C ASP A 102 14.95 5.46 15.60
N PRO A 103 15.62 4.83 14.60
CA PRO A 103 16.16 3.48 14.75
C PRO A 103 17.19 3.34 15.88
N GLY A 104 17.88 4.43 16.24
CA GLY A 104 18.84 4.48 17.35
C GLY A 104 18.20 4.79 18.71
N ASP A 105 16.97 5.33 18.72
CA ASP A 105 16.21 5.65 19.93
C ASP A 105 14.70 5.60 19.68
N ALA A 106 14.09 4.46 20.01
CA ALA A 106 12.66 4.25 19.77
C ALA A 106 11.73 5.21 20.55
N SER A 107 12.24 5.92 21.57
CA SER A 107 11.47 6.91 22.32
C SER A 107 11.35 8.25 21.58
N ARG A 108 12.19 8.48 20.56
CA ARG A 108 12.18 9.68 19.74
C ARG A 108 11.40 9.44 18.45
N THR A 109 10.44 10.33 18.18
CA THR A 109 9.76 10.38 16.87
C THR A 109 10.52 11.32 15.93
N ILE A 110 10.89 10.83 14.75
CA ILE A 110 11.59 11.60 13.71
C ILE A 110 10.66 12.13 12.63
N ASP A 111 9.51 11.50 12.43
CA ASP A 111 8.46 11.97 11.52
C ASP A 111 7.09 11.36 11.90
N THR A 112 6.03 11.81 11.27
CA THR A 112 4.68 11.24 11.39
C THR A 112 4.05 11.08 10.01
N PHE A 113 3.61 9.87 9.70
CA PHE A 113 2.90 9.57 8.47
C PHE A 113 1.39 9.60 8.68
N TYR A 114 0.70 10.17 7.69
CA TYR A 114 -0.74 10.20 7.58
C TYR A 114 -1.10 9.30 6.40
N GLU A 115 -1.73 8.17 6.69
CA GLU A 115 -1.93 7.07 5.76
C GLU A 115 -3.42 6.93 5.41
N VAL A 116 -3.72 6.73 4.13
CA VAL A 116 -5.04 6.32 3.63
C VAL A 116 -4.91 4.90 3.11
N PHE A 117 -5.80 4.04 3.59
CA PHE A 117 -5.88 2.63 3.22
C PHE A 117 -7.01 2.46 2.22
N LEU A 118 -6.67 1.89 1.07
CA LEU A 118 -7.60 1.59 0.00
C LEU A 118 -7.66 0.08 -0.22
N SER A 119 -8.81 -0.40 -0.70
CA SER A 119 -8.94 -1.79 -1.13
C SER A 119 -9.79 -1.94 -2.38
N GLN A 120 -9.54 -3.04 -3.10
CA GLN A 120 -10.36 -3.49 -4.21
C GLN A 120 -10.46 -5.02 -4.16
N ASP A 121 -11.68 -5.53 -4.08
CA ASP A 121 -11.97 -6.97 -4.13
C ASP A 121 -11.95 -7.46 -5.58
N VAL A 122 -11.39 -8.65 -5.80
CA VAL A 122 -11.31 -9.33 -7.10
C VAL A 122 -11.63 -10.81 -6.96
N ALA A 123 -12.11 -11.46 -8.03
CA ALA A 123 -12.58 -12.83 -7.95
C ALA A 123 -11.44 -13.86 -7.98
N SER A 124 -10.35 -13.57 -8.69
CA SER A 124 -9.23 -14.49 -8.86
C SER A 124 -7.86 -13.80 -8.94
N VAL A 125 -6.79 -14.60 -9.02
CA VAL A 125 -5.44 -14.07 -9.22
C VAL A 125 -5.31 -13.39 -10.59
N GLU A 126 -5.93 -13.97 -11.62
CA GLU A 126 -5.94 -13.44 -12.98
C GLU A 126 -6.57 -12.04 -13.02
N ASP A 127 -7.69 -11.85 -12.32
CA ASP A 127 -8.34 -10.53 -12.16
C ASP A 127 -7.50 -9.57 -11.31
N ALA A 128 -6.72 -10.09 -10.35
CA ALA A 128 -5.83 -9.28 -9.53
C ALA A 128 -4.64 -8.71 -10.32
N VAL A 129 -4.15 -9.40 -11.35
CA VAL A 129 -2.96 -8.98 -12.13
C VAL A 129 -3.04 -7.54 -12.65
N PRO A 130 -4.09 -7.13 -13.40
CA PRO A 130 -4.18 -5.75 -13.89
C PRO A 130 -4.31 -4.72 -12.75
N VAL A 131 -5.03 -5.06 -11.67
CA VAL A 131 -5.20 -4.19 -10.49
C VAL A 131 -3.89 -3.98 -9.75
N LEU A 132 -3.10 -5.04 -9.56
CA LEU A 132 -1.79 -4.98 -8.92
C LEU A 132 -0.77 -4.22 -9.77
N LYS A 133 -0.78 -4.40 -11.10
CA LYS A 133 0.08 -3.62 -12.01
C LYS A 133 -0.23 -2.13 -11.94
N LEU A 134 -1.51 -1.77 -11.93
CA LEU A 134 -1.93 -0.39 -11.71
C LEU A 134 -1.42 0.11 -10.35
N ALA A 135 -1.72 -0.59 -9.26
CA ALA A 135 -1.33 -0.18 -7.91
C ALA A 135 0.20 0.01 -7.78
N LEU A 136 1.01 -0.87 -8.38
CA LEU A 136 2.47 -0.75 -8.40
C LEU A 136 2.98 0.44 -9.23
N SER A 137 2.20 0.94 -10.18
CA SER A 137 2.57 2.11 -11.00
C SER A 137 2.25 3.47 -10.37
N LEU A 138 1.44 3.48 -9.31
CA LEU A 138 1.03 4.72 -8.64
C LEU A 138 2.12 5.23 -7.69
N GLU A 139 2.21 6.55 -7.55
CA GLU A 139 2.95 7.17 -6.45
C GLU A 139 2.31 6.81 -5.10
N LYS A 140 3.14 6.44 -4.12
CA LYS A 140 2.66 6.04 -2.77
C LYS A 140 2.75 7.14 -1.73
N ALA A 141 3.59 8.13 -1.98
CA ALA A 141 3.78 9.26 -1.09
C ALA A 141 3.41 10.55 -1.81
N VAL A 142 2.76 11.47 -1.10
CA VAL A 142 2.56 12.83 -1.58
C VAL A 142 3.94 13.47 -1.73
N GLY A 143 4.39 13.65 -2.97
CA GLY A 143 5.66 14.31 -3.25
C GLY A 143 5.56 15.83 -3.15
N HIS A 144 6.71 16.48 -3.03
CA HIS A 144 6.92 17.91 -3.26
C HIS A 144 6.79 18.25 -4.75
N HIS A 145 5.67 17.94 -5.39
CA HIS A 145 5.38 18.47 -6.72
C HIS A 145 4.56 19.75 -6.56
N ALA A 146 5.29 20.86 -6.51
CA ALA A 146 4.80 22.19 -6.88
C ALA A 146 4.54 22.24 -8.39
#